data_AF-A0A2S9FV62-F1
#
_entry.id   AF-A0A2S9FV62-F1
#
_cell.length_a   1.000
_cell.length_b   1.000
_cell.length_c   1.000
_cell.angle_alpha   90.00
_cell.angle_beta   90.00
_cell.angle_gamma   90.00
#
_symmetry.space_group_name_H-M   'P 1'
#
loop_
_entity.id
_entity.type
_entity.pdbx_description
1 polymer ?
#
loop_
_entity_poly.entity_id
_entity_poly.type
_entity_poly.pdbx_seq_one_letter_code
_entity_poly.pdbx_strand_id
1 'polypeptide(L)'
;GEEKELRQGRRYAVARRLAGLFASYARQRPQLLADWIDGRVEVVDADLHWQPELYRALLGRVTADPPHIRHAKTLARLHESPTELP
;
A
#
# COMPACT_ATOMS: atom_id res chain seq x y z
N GLY A 1 16.85 -12.36 25.10
CA GLY A 1 17.11 -13.80 25.02
C GLY A 1 17.23 -14.10 23.55
N GLU A 2 18.41 -14.53 23.11
CA GLU A 2 18.87 -14.44 21.71
C GLU A 2 17.85 -14.99 20.69
N GLU A 3 17.16 -16.08 21.01
CA GLU A 3 16.13 -16.68 20.15
C GLU A 3 14.93 -15.75 19.87
N LYS A 4 14.51 -14.94 20.86
CA LYS A 4 13.45 -13.93 20.71
C LYS A 4 13.90 -12.80 19.78
N GLU A 5 15.16 -12.37 19.90
CA GLU A 5 15.75 -11.31 19.07
C GLU A 5 15.93 -11.78 17.62
N LEU A 6 16.40 -13.01 17.41
CA LEU A 6 16.46 -13.66 16.08
C LEU A 6 15.07 -13.76 15.42
N ARG A 7 14.04 -14.17 16.19
CA ARG A 7 12.65 -14.20 15.69
C ARG A 7 12.13 -12.81 15.35
N GLN A 8 12.43 -11.81 16.17
CA GLN A 8 12.06 -10.42 15.91
C GLN A 8 12.75 -9.88 14.65
N GLY A 9 14.05 -10.15 14.48
CA GLY A 9 14.81 -9.77 13.28
C GLY A 9 14.22 -10.36 12.00
N ARG A 10 13.87 -11.66 12.01
CA ARG A 10 13.19 -12.31 10.87
C ARG A 10 11.83 -11.69 10.56
N ARG A 11 11.01 -11.44 11.59
CA ARG A 11 9.68 -10.80 11.42
C ARG A 11 9.81 -9.39 10.86
N TYR A 12 10.77 -8.61 11.33
CA TYR A 12 11.02 -7.27 10.83
C TYR A 12 11.47 -7.29 9.36
N ALA A 13 12.38 -8.19 9.00
CA ALA A 13 12.83 -8.35 7.61
C ALA A 13 11.66 -8.64 6.65
N VAL A 14 10.74 -9.53 7.05
CA VAL A 14 9.52 -9.82 6.28
C VAL A 14 8.65 -8.57 6.16
N ALA A 15 8.36 -7.88 7.27
CA ALA A 15 7.55 -6.66 7.25
C ALA A 15 8.15 -5.59 6.33
N ARG A 16 9.48 -5.40 6.37
CA ARG A 16 10.18 -4.44 5.53
C ARG A 16 10.11 -4.77 4.05
N ARG A 17 10.17 -6.07 3.69
CA ARG A 17 10.00 -6.55 2.32
C ARG A 17 8.57 -6.31 1.82
N LEU A 18 7.57 -6.60 2.64
CA LEU A 18 6.16 -6.36 2.31
C LEU A 18 5.86 -4.87 2.13
N ALA A 19 6.38 -4.01 3.00
CA ALA A 19 6.26 -2.57 2.85
C ALA A 19 6.87 -2.08 1.52
N GLY A 20 8.03 -2.63 1.13
CA GLY A 20 8.65 -2.34 -0.17
C GLY A 20 7.79 -2.80 -1.36
N LEU A 21 7.17 -3.97 -1.26
CA LEU A 21 6.26 -4.49 -2.28
C LEU A 21 5.05 -3.58 -2.49
N PHE A 22 4.35 -3.21 -1.41
CA PHE A 22 3.22 -2.30 -1.48
C PHE A 22 3.61 -0.91 -1.99
N ALA A 23 4.79 -0.41 -1.62
CA ALA A 23 5.33 0.83 -2.18
C ALA A 23 5.61 0.72 -3.70
N SER A 24 5.98 -0.46 -4.19
CA SER A 24 6.14 -0.71 -5.63
C SER A 24 4.79 -0.71 -6.35
N TYR A 25 3.77 -1.38 -5.80
CA TYR A 25 2.42 -1.35 -6.36
C TYR A 25 1.86 0.06 -6.41
N ALA A 26 2.02 0.83 -5.33
CA ALA A 26 1.59 2.23 -5.28
C ALA A 26 2.17 3.10 -6.40
N ARG A 27 3.38 2.79 -6.88
CA ARG A 27 4.07 3.56 -7.92
C ARG A 27 3.80 3.03 -9.33
N GLN A 28 3.68 1.71 -9.48
CA GLN A 28 3.62 1.06 -10.81
C GLN A 28 2.21 0.61 -11.19
N ARG A 29 1.36 0.28 -10.21
CA ARG A 29 0.00 -0.26 -10.39
C ARG A 29 -0.95 0.32 -9.33
N PRO A 30 -1.12 1.66 -9.25
CA PRO A 30 -1.91 2.29 -8.19
C PRO A 30 -3.38 1.83 -8.17
N GLN A 31 -3.95 1.49 -9.34
CA GLN A 31 -5.32 0.98 -9.46
C GLN A 31 -5.52 -0.35 -8.71
N LEU A 32 -4.50 -1.23 -8.68
CA LEU A 32 -4.57 -2.49 -7.94
C LEU A 32 -4.86 -2.27 -6.45
N LEU A 33 -4.23 -1.26 -5.84
CA LEU A 33 -4.45 -0.96 -4.42
C LEU A 33 -5.81 -0.29 -4.18
N ALA A 34 -6.30 0.50 -5.15
CA ALA A 34 -7.63 1.09 -5.08
C ALA A 34 -8.72 0.00 -5.18
N ASP A 35 -8.57 -0.93 -6.13
CA ASP A 35 -9.45 -2.10 -6.29
C ASP A 35 -9.51 -2.92 -5.00
N TRP A 36 -8.36 -3.19 -4.39
CA TRP A 36 -8.32 -3.89 -3.11
C TRP A 36 -9.09 -3.15 -2.03
N ILE A 37 -9.00 -1.84 -1.93
CA ILE A 37 -9.77 -1.08 -0.91
C ILE A 37 -11.27 -1.19 -1.15
N ASP A 38 -11.69 -1.16 -2.41
CA ASP A 38 -13.08 -1.26 -2.81
C ASP A 38 -13.64 -2.70 -2.76
N GLY A 39 -12.84 -3.67 -2.30
CA GLY A 39 -13.26 -5.07 -2.20
C GLY A 39 -13.02 -5.91 -3.45
N ARG A 40 -12.57 -5.30 -4.56
CA ARG A 40 -12.29 -5.97 -5.83
C ARG A 40 -10.94 -6.70 -5.78
N VAL A 41 -10.99 -8.03 -5.70
CA VAL A 41 -9.81 -8.91 -5.57
C VAL A 41 -9.80 -10.05 -6.59
N GLU A 42 -10.68 -9.98 -7.59
CA GLU A 42 -10.95 -11.06 -8.55
C GLU A 42 -9.75 -11.43 -9.41
N VAL A 43 -8.78 -10.51 -9.55
CA VAL A 43 -7.53 -10.70 -10.30
C VAL A 43 -6.36 -11.20 -9.43
N VAL A 44 -6.60 -11.46 -8.14
CA VAL A 44 -5.59 -11.92 -7.20
C VAL A 44 -5.67 -13.44 -7.09
N ASP A 45 -4.56 -14.12 -7.35
CA ASP A 45 -4.48 -15.58 -7.21
C ASP A 45 -4.80 -16.03 -5.77
N ALA A 46 -5.33 -17.25 -5.64
CA ALA A 46 -5.80 -17.81 -4.36
C ALA A 46 -4.75 -17.72 -3.24
N ASP A 47 -3.49 -17.98 -3.56
CA ASP A 47 -2.35 -17.94 -2.64
C ASP A 47 -1.93 -16.52 -2.24
N LEU A 48 -2.41 -15.49 -2.94
CA LEU A 48 -2.12 -14.09 -2.68
C LEU A 48 -3.27 -13.31 -2.05
N HIS A 49 -4.41 -13.96 -1.73
CA HIS A 49 -5.57 -13.29 -1.10
C HIS A 49 -5.25 -12.62 0.24
N TRP A 50 -4.23 -13.11 0.96
CA TRP A 50 -3.76 -12.48 2.19
C TRP A 50 -3.22 -11.05 1.96
N GLN A 51 -2.79 -10.70 0.73
CA GLN A 51 -2.23 -9.38 0.44
C GLN A 51 -3.28 -8.26 0.54
N PRO A 52 -4.43 -8.32 -0.17
CA PRO A 52 -5.52 -7.37 0.02
C PRO A 52 -5.95 -7.24 1.48
N GLU A 53 -6.09 -8.36 2.19
CA GLU A 53 -6.49 -8.38 3.61
C GLU A 53 -5.47 -7.67 4.50
N LEU A 54 -4.18 -7.99 4.33
CA LEU A 54 -3.10 -7.33 5.06
C LEU A 54 -3.07 -5.84 4.74
N TYR A 55 -3.23 -5.46 3.47
CA TYR A 55 -3.24 -4.06 3.06
C TYR A 55 -4.36 -3.29 3.75
N ARG A 56 -5.61 -3.79 3.73
CA ARG A 56 -6.74 -3.18 4.45
C ARG A 56 -6.49 -3.10 5.96
N ALA A 57 -5.92 -4.14 6.56
CA ALA A 57 -5.58 -4.16 7.98
C ALA A 57 -4.47 -3.16 8.36
N LEU A 58 -3.60 -2.79 7.41
CA LEU A 58 -2.59 -1.74 7.59
C LEU A 58 -3.20 -0.34 7.48
N LEU A 59 -4.19 -0.12 6.61
CA LEU A 59 -4.89 1.17 6.51
C LEU A 59 -5.56 1.58 7.82
N GLY A 60 -6.10 0.62 8.57
CA GLY A 60 -6.64 0.88 9.91
C GLY A 60 -5.58 1.21 10.98
N ARG A 61 -4.29 1.02 10.70
CA ARG A 61 -3.18 1.25 11.65
C ARG A 61 -2.27 2.42 11.28
N VAL A 62 -2.15 2.71 9.99
CA VAL A 62 -1.29 3.78 9.48
C VAL A 62 -2.14 5.03 9.28
N THR A 63 -1.95 6.03 10.13
CA THR A 63 -2.64 7.33 10.04
C THR A 63 -2.02 8.20 8.94
N ALA A 64 -2.14 7.76 7.69
CA ALA A 64 -1.75 8.50 6.51
C ALA A 64 -2.65 8.10 5.33
N ASP A 65 -3.00 9.09 4.49
CA ASP A 65 -3.74 8.81 3.27
C ASP A 65 -2.99 7.78 2.41
N PRO A 66 -3.65 6.74 1.90
CA PRO A 66 -2.99 5.76 1.06
C PRO A 66 -2.53 6.39 -0.28
N PRO A 67 -1.54 5.78 -0.94
CA PRO A 67 -0.88 6.42 -2.09
C PRO A 67 -1.80 6.81 -3.25
N HIS A 68 -2.83 6.00 -3.55
CA HIS A 68 -3.78 6.29 -4.64
C HIS A 68 -4.68 7.50 -4.30
N ILE A 69 -5.06 7.71 -3.03
CA ILE A 69 -5.78 8.92 -2.59
C ILE A 69 -4.91 10.17 -2.77
N ARG A 70 -3.64 10.10 -2.36
CA ARG A 70 -2.71 11.21 -2.56
C ARG A 70 -2.51 11.51 -4.05
N HIS A 71 -2.37 10.48 -4.88
CA HIS A 71 -2.25 10.63 -6.34
C HIS A 71 -3.49 11.30 -6.94
N ALA A 72 -4.69 10.83 -6.59
CA ALA A 72 -5.95 11.42 -7.07
C ALA A 72 -6.10 12.88 -6.64
N LYS A 73 -5.78 13.21 -5.38
CA LYS A 73 -5.75 14.59 -4.88
C LYS A 73 -4.76 15.46 -5.66
N THR A 74 -3.58 14.94 -5.99
CA THR A 74 -2.59 15.67 -6.79
C THR A 74 -3.10 15.93 -8.21
N LEU A 75 -3.70 14.94 -8.88
CA LEU A 75 -4.27 15.12 -10.21
C LEU A 75 -5.40 16.14 -10.22
N ALA A 76 -6.32 16.08 -9.25
CA ALA A 76 -7.40 17.05 -9.11
C ALA A 76 -6.87 18.48 -8.99
N ARG A 77 -5.87 18.69 -8.12
CA ARG A 77 -5.21 20.00 -7.97
C ARG A 77 -4.56 20.51 -9.26
N LEU A 78 -3.91 19.65 -10.03
CA LEU A 78 -3.30 20.02 -11.30
C LEU A 78 -4.34 20.43 -12.36
N HIS A 79 -5.50 19.78 -12.36
CA HIS A 79 -6.61 20.14 -13.24
C HIS A 79 -7.27 21.46 -12.83
N GLU A 80 -7.42 21.72 -11.53
CA GLU A 80 -8.08 22.90 -10.98
C GLU A 80 -7.20 24.16 -11.02
N SER A 81 -5.87 24.01 -10.96
CA SER A 81 -4.92 25.14 -11.01
C SER A 81 -3.82 24.93 -12.07
N PRO A 82 -4.12 25.02 -13.37
CA PRO A 82 -3.13 24.80 -14.44
C PRO A 82 -1.94 25.78 -14.42
N THR A 83 -2.14 26.96 -13.82
CA THR A 83 -1.18 28.08 -13.82
C THR A 83 -0.42 28.27 -12.51
N GLU A 84 -0.72 27.47 -11.47
CA GLU A 84 0.02 27.45 -10.20
C GLU A 84 0.91 26.21 -10.13
N LEU A 85 1.91 26.16 -11.00
CA LEU A 85 3.05 25.25 -10.86
C LEU A 85 4.27 26.11 -10.52
N PRO A 86 5.11 25.71 -9.53
CA PRO A 86 6.38 26.40 -9.28
C PRO A 86 7.34 26.30 -10.47
#